data_AF-A0A5C6MCX8-F1
#
_entry.id   AF-A0A5C6MCX8-F1
#
_cell.length_a   1.000
_cell.length_b   1.000
_cell.length_c   1.000
_cell.angle_alpha   90.00
_cell.angle_beta   90.00
_cell.angle_gamma   90.00
#
_symmetry.space_group_name_H-M   'P 1'
#
loop_
_entity.id
_entity.type
_entity.pdbx_description
1 polymer ?
#
loop_
_entity_poly.entity_id
_entity_poly.type
_entity_poly.pdbx_seq_one_letter_code
_entity_poly.pdbx_strand_id
1 'polypeptide(L)'
;MPQQDHKWVSSALFRVGSGGKLELRDQLQLWYYPPQPSLVYHQAPTPCRFFAQSLLLWMPYRLWKVRLLCLKPACNGHPLASGGLHRRVRQVLDVDRYYNLVTETLICTKCRTSQLSWSQAILQQLDLEHRSEFRVILTRRYACDIRVIRQLRERGLGNSPSRIILQLKENHSEEWLQRVARQDILNRLEDIKAKITSVYGCILKMDSTKTITKKLSGTATGTAQWLTSVGNEMGQVLISVLTASEGPALDLYGCRPDGQSAGVDPPVALYVDNGCCKEVGETKIKAKFGRWPNLIVRLDIWHFMRRLAVGCTTDAHQLYPTFMARMSACIFEWDATDVAELRRAKRAQLLQEGWPALSDQELDKHITQDELALHCRRRTRGEETSIQLLDQLLTELMTGKENDALGVPLLDTVRMQHIWRIQRRHVRCIQDPPGLALYTETGSTRKGGVVLKTFRCARGSTSLESFHCHLNRFIPGLC
;
A
#
# COMPACT_ATOMS: atom_id res chain seq x y z
N MET A 1 12.80 0.33 39.72
CA MET A 1 12.07 0.36 38.44
C MET A 1 11.95 1.82 38.03
N PRO A 2 12.26 2.17 36.76
CA PRO A 2 12.10 3.53 36.26
C PRO A 2 10.68 4.08 36.47
N GLN A 3 10.54 5.36 36.80
CA GLN A 3 9.22 5.98 37.09
C GLN A 3 8.25 5.86 35.90
N GLN A 4 8.75 5.96 34.67
CA GLN A 4 7.93 5.79 33.46
C GLN A 4 7.22 4.44 33.35
N ASP A 5 7.75 3.40 34.01
CA ASP A 5 7.17 2.07 33.96
C ASP A 5 6.07 1.83 35.00
N HIS A 6 6.00 2.65 36.06
CA HIS A 6 5.13 2.40 37.21
C HIS A 6 3.65 2.34 36.81
N LYS A 7 3.18 3.29 36.01
CA LYS A 7 1.76 3.41 35.64
C LYS A 7 1.29 2.25 34.78
N TRP A 8 2.04 1.90 33.73
CA TRP A 8 1.63 0.86 32.80
C TRP A 8 1.82 -0.54 33.42
N VAL A 9 2.90 -0.79 34.18
CA VAL A 9 3.10 -2.05 34.90
C VAL A 9 2.00 -2.25 35.94
N SER A 10 1.65 -1.20 36.70
CA SER A 10 0.57 -1.28 37.68
C SER A 10 -0.76 -1.67 37.00
N SER A 11 -1.05 -1.05 35.86
CA SER A 11 -2.27 -1.33 35.08
C SER A 11 -2.27 -2.75 34.50
N ALA A 12 -1.10 -3.26 34.11
CA ALA A 12 -0.94 -4.58 33.51
C ALA A 12 -1.00 -5.72 34.53
N LEU A 13 -0.42 -5.54 35.73
CA LEU A 13 -0.31 -6.60 36.73
C LEU A 13 -1.46 -6.63 37.74
N PHE A 14 -2.06 -5.48 38.04
CA PHE A 14 -3.04 -5.36 39.12
C PHE A 14 -4.44 -5.04 38.58
N ARG A 15 -5.43 -5.41 39.38
CA ARG A 15 -6.83 -4.97 39.28
C ARG A 15 -7.23 -4.31 40.60
N VAL A 16 -8.25 -3.47 40.57
CA VAL A 16 -8.84 -2.91 41.79
C VAL A 16 -9.82 -3.93 42.36
N GLY A 17 -9.54 -4.43 43.57
CA GLY A 17 -10.41 -5.36 44.30
C GLY A 17 -11.62 -4.67 44.93
N SER A 18 -12.52 -5.45 45.52
CA SER A 18 -13.80 -5.00 46.11
C SER A 18 -13.64 -3.96 47.23
N GLY A 19 -12.47 -3.90 47.87
CA GLY A 19 -12.14 -2.91 48.91
C GLY A 19 -11.24 -1.76 48.44
N GLY A 20 -11.13 -1.51 47.13
CA GLY A 20 -10.27 -0.45 46.57
C GLY A 20 -8.76 -0.74 46.63
N LYS A 21 -8.34 -1.90 47.13
CA LYS A 21 -6.95 -2.34 47.16
C LYS A 21 -6.54 -2.96 45.83
N LEU A 22 -5.28 -2.74 45.43
CA LEU A 22 -4.71 -3.38 44.25
C LEU A 22 -4.45 -4.86 44.53
N GLU A 23 -5.09 -5.71 43.74
CA GLU A 23 -4.93 -7.16 43.76
C GLU A 23 -4.21 -7.62 42.49
N LEU A 24 -3.31 -8.58 42.63
CA LEU A 24 -2.63 -9.17 41.49
C LEU A 24 -3.65 -9.91 40.62
N ARG A 25 -3.58 -9.74 39.29
CA ARG A 25 -4.47 -10.43 38.35
C ARG A 25 -4.22 -11.95 38.38
N ASP A 26 -5.29 -12.71 38.12
CA ASP A 26 -5.23 -14.18 38.13
C ASP A 26 -4.52 -14.76 36.90
N GLN A 27 -4.68 -14.12 35.74
CA GLN A 27 -4.06 -14.51 34.48
C GLN A 27 -2.76 -13.74 34.28
N LEU A 28 -1.67 -14.30 34.76
CA LEU A 28 -0.33 -13.72 34.62
C LEU A 28 0.39 -14.28 33.39
N GLN A 29 1.23 -13.45 32.79
CA GLN A 29 2.11 -13.80 31.67
C GLN A 29 3.56 -13.69 32.13
N LEU A 30 4.45 -14.46 31.51
CA LEU A 30 5.89 -14.37 31.80
C LEU A 30 6.47 -13.01 31.34
N TRP A 31 6.05 -12.53 30.17
CA TRP A 31 6.52 -11.29 29.56
C TRP A 31 5.38 -10.28 29.38
N TYR A 32 5.65 -9.04 29.73
CA TYR A 32 4.78 -7.90 29.45
C TYR A 32 5.53 -6.83 28.66
N TYR A 33 4.82 -6.21 27.72
CA TYR A 33 5.34 -5.16 26.86
C TYR A 33 4.61 -3.85 27.13
N PRO A 34 5.31 -2.70 27.08
CA PRO A 34 4.67 -1.41 27.26
C PRO A 34 3.60 -1.17 26.17
N PRO A 35 2.49 -0.51 26.49
CA PRO A 35 1.40 -0.26 25.54
C PRO A 35 1.88 0.58 24.37
N GLN A 36 1.42 0.23 23.16
CA GLN A 36 1.64 1.03 21.96
C GLN A 36 0.85 2.35 22.05
N PRO A 37 1.34 3.43 21.44
CA PRO A 37 0.68 4.73 21.52
C PRO A 37 -0.68 4.71 20.83
N SER A 38 -1.67 5.31 21.47
CA SER A 38 -2.85 5.82 20.78
C SER A 38 -2.45 7.03 19.92
N LEU A 39 -2.82 7.00 18.64
CA LEU A 39 -2.58 8.08 17.68
C LEU A 39 -3.47 9.28 18.05
N VAL A 40 -2.90 10.30 18.70
CA VAL A 40 -3.61 11.54 19.06
C VAL A 40 -2.89 12.74 18.45
N TYR A 41 -3.51 13.35 17.44
CA TYR A 41 -2.90 14.31 16.51
C TYR A 41 -2.42 15.64 17.12
N HIS A 42 -2.95 16.04 18.27
CA HIS A 42 -2.71 17.36 18.86
C HIS A 42 -1.81 17.31 20.11
N GLN A 43 -1.18 16.18 20.40
CA GLN A 43 -0.33 16.03 21.58
C GLN A 43 1.04 15.49 21.21
N ALA A 44 2.08 16.25 21.56
CA ALA A 44 3.45 15.74 21.49
C ALA A 44 3.55 14.46 22.35
N PRO A 45 4.22 13.40 21.86
CA PRO A 45 4.38 12.18 22.61
C PRO A 45 5.12 12.46 23.91
N THR A 46 4.61 11.94 25.02
CA THR A 46 5.27 12.08 26.32
C THR A 46 6.64 11.38 26.27
N PRO A 47 7.75 12.07 26.62
CA PRO A 47 9.11 11.50 26.55
C PRO A 47 9.25 10.15 27.27
N CYS A 48 8.50 9.94 28.35
CA CYS A 48 8.44 8.70 29.13
C CYS A 48 8.16 7.44 28.28
N ARG A 49 7.52 7.58 27.11
CA ARG A 49 7.15 6.45 26.23
C ARG A 49 8.34 5.87 25.46
N PHE A 50 9.36 6.67 25.15
CA PHE A 50 10.59 6.21 24.49
C PHE A 50 11.46 5.36 25.41
N PHE A 51 11.32 5.56 26.72
CA PHE A 51 12.15 4.91 27.74
C PHE A 51 11.44 3.76 28.48
N ALA A 52 10.20 3.43 28.08
CA ALA A 52 9.48 2.30 28.68
C ALA A 52 10.15 0.97 28.32
N GLN A 53 10.36 0.13 29.34
CA GLN A 53 11.09 -1.13 29.24
C GLN A 53 10.12 -2.32 29.36
N SER A 54 10.39 -3.43 28.68
CA SER A 54 9.61 -4.66 28.88
C SER A 54 9.81 -5.21 30.30
N LEU A 55 8.87 -6.04 30.75
CA LEU A 55 8.88 -6.63 32.08
C LEU A 55 8.88 -8.17 31.98
N LEU A 56 9.86 -8.79 32.62
CA LEU A 56 9.90 -10.22 32.94
C LEU A 56 9.33 -10.44 34.34
N LEU A 57 8.22 -11.15 34.43
CA LEU A 57 7.57 -11.50 35.68
C LEU A 57 7.88 -12.96 36.05
N TRP A 58 8.81 -13.18 36.99
CA TRP A 58 9.21 -14.51 37.43
C TRP A 58 8.44 -14.95 38.69
N MET A 59 7.27 -15.56 38.45
CA MET A 59 6.40 -16.08 39.51
C MET A 59 6.00 -17.55 39.25
N PRO A 60 6.94 -18.52 39.26
CA PRO A 60 6.66 -19.91 38.89
C PRO A 60 5.49 -20.55 39.67
N TYR A 61 5.32 -20.24 40.96
CA TYR A 61 4.20 -20.73 41.75
C TYR A 61 2.85 -20.17 41.23
N ARG A 62 2.78 -18.89 40.87
CA ARG A 62 1.53 -18.26 40.39
C ARG A 62 1.26 -18.51 38.90
N LEU A 63 2.30 -18.52 38.07
CA LEU A 63 2.20 -18.70 36.62
C LEU A 63 1.82 -20.13 36.25
N TRP A 64 2.46 -21.11 36.89
CA TRP A 64 2.39 -22.51 36.48
C TRP A 64 1.88 -23.45 37.57
N LYS A 65 1.55 -22.91 38.76
CA LYS A 65 1.05 -23.69 39.91
C LYS A 65 1.99 -24.83 40.32
N VAL A 66 3.29 -24.66 40.12
CA VAL A 66 4.30 -25.67 40.49
C VAL A 66 4.39 -25.82 42.00
N ARG A 67 4.46 -27.07 42.47
CA ARG A 67 4.67 -27.38 43.88
C ARG A 67 6.15 -27.24 44.23
N LEU A 68 6.51 -26.14 44.90
CA LEU A 68 7.86 -25.87 45.37
C LEU A 68 8.00 -26.26 46.86
N LEU A 69 9.13 -26.83 47.24
CA LEU A 69 9.37 -27.38 48.58
C LEU A 69 10.40 -26.55 49.35
N CYS A 70 10.18 -26.43 50.66
CA CYS A 70 11.06 -25.69 51.56
C CYS A 70 12.45 -26.34 51.66
N LEU A 71 13.49 -25.52 51.43
CA LEU A 71 14.90 -25.94 51.48
C LEU A 71 15.44 -26.24 52.89
N LYS A 72 14.72 -25.91 53.97
CA LYS A 72 15.20 -26.18 55.35
C LYS A 72 14.97 -27.65 55.70
N PRO A 73 16.01 -28.40 56.14
CA PRO A 73 15.87 -29.82 56.50
C PRO A 73 14.76 -30.08 57.53
N ALA A 74 14.65 -29.26 58.57
CA ALA A 74 13.60 -29.38 59.60
C ALA A 74 12.15 -29.28 59.06
N CYS A 75 11.98 -28.81 57.82
CA CYS A 75 10.68 -28.72 57.19
C CYS A 75 10.27 -29.98 56.42
N ASN A 76 11.15 -30.97 56.23
CA ASN A 76 10.89 -32.21 55.49
C ASN A 76 10.17 -31.98 54.15
N GLY A 77 10.61 -30.99 53.37
CA GLY A 77 9.99 -30.67 52.08
C GLY A 77 8.58 -30.07 52.19
N HIS A 78 8.26 -29.36 53.28
CA HIS A 78 6.97 -28.65 53.40
C HIS A 78 6.71 -27.72 52.19
N PRO A 79 5.51 -27.74 51.58
CA PRO A 79 5.20 -26.89 50.43
C PRO A 79 5.34 -25.39 50.75
N LEU A 80 5.95 -24.67 49.81
CA LEU A 80 6.04 -23.22 49.83
C LEU A 80 4.75 -22.60 49.28
N ALA A 81 4.32 -21.50 49.91
CA ALA A 81 3.22 -20.67 49.45
C ALA A 81 3.74 -19.37 48.83
N SER A 82 2.92 -18.72 48.01
CA SER A 82 3.24 -17.40 47.45
C SER A 82 3.26 -16.33 48.56
N GLY A 83 4.41 -15.69 48.74
CA GLY A 83 4.61 -14.52 49.61
C GLY A 83 4.42 -13.18 48.89
N GLY A 84 3.95 -13.20 47.64
CA GLY A 84 3.75 -12.01 46.82
C GLY A 84 5.01 -11.56 46.07
N LEU A 85 4.96 -10.35 45.51
CA LEU A 85 6.07 -9.78 44.74
C LEU A 85 7.24 -9.40 45.66
N HIS A 86 8.44 -9.74 45.23
CA HIS A 86 9.66 -9.31 45.88
C HIS A 86 9.79 -7.78 45.79
N ARG A 87 10.22 -7.15 46.90
CA ARG A 87 10.26 -5.68 47.04
C ARG A 87 11.20 -4.98 46.05
N ARG A 88 12.19 -5.69 45.52
CA ARG A 88 13.20 -5.13 44.62
C ARG A 88 12.99 -5.63 43.20
N VAL A 89 12.75 -4.68 42.29
CA VAL A 89 12.82 -4.85 40.83
C VAL A 89 14.28 -4.72 40.38
N ARG A 90 14.73 -5.58 39.46
CA ARG A 90 16.08 -5.53 38.87
C ARG A 90 15.99 -5.03 37.43
N GLN A 91 16.89 -4.17 37.00
CA GLN A 91 17.11 -3.93 35.58
C GLN A 91 18.13 -4.95 35.06
N VAL A 92 17.75 -5.67 34.02
CA VAL A 92 18.56 -6.70 33.39
C VAL A 92 19.17 -6.13 32.13
N LEU A 93 20.50 -6.18 32.03
CA LEU A 93 21.22 -5.88 30.80
C LEU A 93 21.02 -7.02 29.81
N ASP A 94 20.59 -6.68 28.60
CA ASP A 94 20.37 -7.62 27.51
C ASP A 94 20.94 -7.05 26.20
N VAL A 95 20.96 -7.85 25.13
CA VAL A 95 21.70 -7.54 23.90
C VAL A 95 21.22 -6.25 23.25
N ASP A 96 19.90 -6.09 23.17
CA ASP A 96 19.28 -5.01 22.39
C ASP A 96 18.81 -3.85 23.28
N ARG A 97 18.54 -4.12 24.57
CA ARG A 97 18.03 -3.14 25.54
C ARG A 97 18.12 -3.62 26.99
N TYR A 98 17.66 -2.79 27.91
CA TYR A 98 17.36 -3.21 29.29
C TYR A 98 15.89 -3.60 29.44
N TYR A 99 15.62 -4.59 30.30
CA TYR A 99 14.26 -4.93 30.75
C TYR A 99 14.18 -5.00 32.27
N ASN A 100 12.97 -4.85 32.82
CA ASN A 100 12.71 -4.98 34.24
C ASN A 100 12.44 -6.45 34.60
N LEU A 101 13.03 -6.94 35.69
CA LEU A 101 12.75 -8.25 36.29
C LEU A 101 12.04 -8.04 37.63
N VAL A 102 10.85 -8.62 37.74
CA VAL A 102 10.08 -8.75 38.98
C VAL A 102 10.00 -10.24 39.33
N THR A 103 10.19 -10.58 40.60
CA THR A 103 10.21 -11.97 41.07
C THR A 103 9.24 -12.16 42.21
N GLU A 104 8.70 -13.36 42.41
CA GLU A 104 7.97 -13.68 43.63
C GLU A 104 8.89 -14.06 44.79
N THR A 105 8.41 -13.78 46.00
CA THR A 105 8.95 -14.35 47.24
C THR A 105 8.09 -15.54 47.62
N LEU A 106 8.70 -16.63 48.04
CA LEU A 106 8.06 -17.85 48.49
C LEU A 106 8.18 -17.95 50.02
N ILE A 107 7.13 -18.34 50.71
CA ILE A 107 7.10 -18.43 52.18
C ILE A 107 6.75 -19.84 52.61
N CYS A 108 7.55 -20.40 53.51
CA CYS A 108 7.21 -21.65 54.18
C CYS A 108 6.30 -21.35 55.37
N THR A 109 5.09 -21.94 55.41
CA THR A 109 4.17 -21.72 56.54
C THR A 109 4.62 -22.43 57.82
N LYS A 110 5.45 -23.48 57.72
CA LYS A 110 6.00 -24.23 58.87
C LYS A 110 7.10 -23.48 59.60
N CYS A 111 8.15 -23.03 58.89
CA CYS A 111 9.31 -22.35 59.51
C CYS A 111 9.31 -20.82 59.34
N ARG A 112 8.28 -20.26 58.69
CA ARG A 112 8.08 -18.82 58.44
C ARG A 112 9.19 -18.12 57.65
N THR A 113 10.15 -18.85 57.07
CA THR A 113 11.22 -18.24 56.27
C THR A 113 10.79 -17.95 54.85
N SER A 114 11.24 -16.80 54.35
CA SER A 114 11.11 -16.40 52.95
C SER A 114 12.26 -16.93 52.11
N GLN A 115 11.97 -17.36 50.89
CA GLN A 115 12.92 -17.86 49.90
C GLN A 115 12.64 -17.17 48.56
N LEU A 116 13.68 -16.96 47.76
CA LEU A 116 13.57 -16.30 46.47
C LEU A 116 13.29 -17.33 45.37
N SER A 117 12.31 -17.07 44.52
CA SER A 117 11.90 -17.99 43.46
C SER A 117 12.96 -18.23 42.37
N TRP A 118 13.96 -17.36 42.29
CA TRP A 118 15.10 -17.47 41.38
C TRP A 118 16.35 -18.06 42.03
N SER A 119 16.30 -18.47 43.30
CA SER A 119 17.46 -19.11 43.93
C SER A 119 17.76 -20.45 43.25
N GLN A 120 19.04 -20.80 43.09
CA GLN A 120 19.46 -21.97 42.33
C GLN A 120 18.78 -23.26 42.82
N ALA A 121 18.64 -23.41 44.14
CA ALA A 121 18.01 -24.58 44.75
C ALA A 121 16.48 -24.66 44.51
N ILE A 122 15.81 -23.53 44.26
CA ILE A 122 14.40 -23.49 43.83
C ILE A 122 14.29 -23.76 42.32
N LEU A 123 15.15 -23.13 41.52
CA LEU A 123 15.19 -23.37 40.06
C LEU A 123 15.47 -24.85 39.74
N GLN A 124 16.28 -25.53 40.54
CA GLN A 124 16.55 -26.97 40.42
C GLN A 124 15.33 -27.86 40.69
N GLN A 125 14.29 -27.36 41.35
CA GLN A 125 13.03 -28.08 41.55
C GLN A 125 12.07 -27.96 40.36
N LEU A 126 12.26 -26.96 39.49
CA LEU A 126 11.50 -26.83 38.25
C LEU A 126 12.02 -27.84 37.21
N ASP A 127 11.14 -28.32 36.34
CA ASP A 127 11.54 -29.08 35.15
C ASP A 127 12.37 -28.23 34.17
N LEU A 128 12.97 -28.89 33.19
CA LEU A 128 13.93 -28.26 32.28
C LEU A 128 13.30 -27.15 31.44
N GLU A 129 12.06 -27.31 31.01
CA GLU A 129 11.35 -26.35 30.17
C GLU A 129 11.14 -25.04 30.93
N HIS A 130 10.47 -25.11 32.09
CA HIS A 130 10.24 -23.93 32.93
C HIS A 130 11.54 -23.29 33.42
N ARG A 131 12.55 -24.09 33.79
CA ARG A 131 13.86 -23.57 34.21
C ARG A 131 14.56 -22.80 33.08
N SER A 132 14.42 -23.25 31.83
CA SER A 132 15.08 -22.64 30.68
C SER A 132 14.55 -21.23 30.35
N GLU A 133 13.31 -20.93 30.76
CA GLU A 133 12.72 -19.59 30.64
C GLU A 133 13.40 -18.54 31.53
N PHE A 134 14.04 -18.96 32.64
CA PHE A 134 14.81 -18.05 33.50
C PHE A 134 16.21 -17.80 32.93
N ARG A 135 16.31 -16.81 32.05
CA ARG A 135 17.55 -16.45 31.34
C ARG A 135 18.46 -15.48 32.08
N VAL A 136 18.15 -15.11 33.32
CA VAL A 136 18.84 -14.03 34.02
C VAL A 136 19.92 -14.55 34.97
N ILE A 137 21.14 -14.04 34.79
CA ILE A 137 22.23 -14.22 35.75
C ILE A 137 22.23 -13.03 36.70
N LEU A 138 22.02 -13.32 37.99
CA LEU A 138 21.90 -12.32 39.05
C LEU A 138 23.14 -12.30 39.95
N THR A 139 23.63 -11.11 40.24
CA THR A 139 24.60 -10.84 41.31
C THR A 139 23.96 -9.95 42.38
N ARG A 140 24.71 -9.60 43.42
CA ARG A 140 24.23 -8.70 44.48
C ARG A 140 23.76 -7.34 43.91
N ARG A 141 24.51 -6.81 42.94
CA ARG A 141 24.30 -5.47 42.36
C ARG A 141 23.69 -5.50 40.96
N TYR A 142 24.10 -6.44 40.11
CA TYR A 142 23.78 -6.43 38.68
C TYR A 142 22.97 -7.65 38.25
N ALA A 143 22.24 -7.50 37.14
CA ALA A 143 21.52 -8.58 36.48
C ALA A 143 21.84 -8.53 34.98
N CYS A 144 22.13 -9.68 34.38
CA CYS A 144 22.52 -9.80 32.98
C CYS A 144 21.82 -11.00 32.34
N ASP A 145 21.29 -10.82 31.13
CA ASP A 145 20.71 -11.91 30.37
C ASP A 145 21.81 -12.84 29.85
N ILE A 146 21.56 -14.15 29.87
CA ILE A 146 22.50 -15.17 29.40
C ILE A 146 22.89 -14.94 27.93
N ARG A 147 22.07 -14.26 27.13
CA ARG A 147 22.41 -13.89 25.74
C ARG A 147 23.67 -13.04 25.65
N VAL A 148 23.84 -12.08 26.56
CA VAL A 148 25.06 -11.25 26.63
C VAL A 148 26.26 -12.11 27.02
N ILE A 149 26.07 -13.04 27.95
CA ILE A 149 27.14 -13.95 28.39
C ILE A 149 27.53 -14.96 27.31
N ARG A 150 26.58 -15.37 26.46
CA ARG A 150 26.88 -16.24 25.31
C ARG A 150 27.83 -15.56 24.32
N GLN A 151 27.75 -14.24 24.14
CA GLN A 151 28.71 -13.49 23.31
C GLN A 151 30.13 -13.49 23.89
N LEU A 152 30.28 -13.67 25.22
CA LEU A 152 31.58 -13.83 25.87
C LEU A 152 32.18 -15.25 25.73
N ARG A 153 31.43 -16.23 25.21
CA ARG A 153 31.91 -17.63 25.10
C ARG A 153 32.85 -17.85 23.93
N GLU A 154 32.77 -17.03 22.88
CA GLU A 154 33.65 -17.13 21.73
C GLU A 154 35.05 -16.63 22.10
N ARG A 155 36.02 -17.55 22.21
CA ARG A 155 37.43 -17.25 22.54
C ARG A 155 38.26 -16.90 21.28
N GLY A 156 37.76 -16.00 20.45
CA GLY A 156 38.50 -15.47 19.30
C GLY A 156 39.39 -14.29 19.67
N LEU A 157 40.49 -14.09 18.94
CA LEU A 157 41.30 -12.86 19.01
C LEU A 157 40.39 -11.66 18.68
N GLY A 158 40.14 -10.81 19.68
CA GLY A 158 39.29 -9.62 19.54
C GLY A 158 38.02 -9.61 20.39
N ASN A 159 37.66 -10.69 21.08
CA ASN A 159 36.46 -10.75 21.94
C ASN A 159 36.74 -10.28 23.39
N SER A 160 37.24 -9.06 23.52
CA SER A 160 37.42 -8.44 24.84
C SER A 160 36.09 -7.96 25.42
N PRO A 161 35.93 -7.91 26.76
CA PRO A 161 34.76 -7.28 27.40
C PRO A 161 34.51 -5.85 26.89
N SER A 162 35.57 -5.11 26.57
CA SER A 162 35.48 -3.76 26.01
C SER A 162 34.79 -3.73 24.64
N ARG A 163 35.08 -4.69 23.76
CA ARG A 163 34.41 -4.80 22.45
C ARG A 163 32.93 -5.12 22.60
N ILE A 164 32.58 -6.04 23.49
CA ILE A 164 31.18 -6.39 23.74
C ILE A 164 30.42 -5.20 24.34
N ILE A 165 31.05 -4.42 25.22
CA ILE A 165 30.45 -3.17 25.71
C ILE A 165 30.18 -2.18 24.56
N LEU A 166 31.10 -2.03 23.61
CA LEU A 166 30.89 -1.18 22.43
C LEU A 166 29.75 -1.70 21.56
N GLN A 167 29.73 -3.01 21.28
CA GLN A 167 28.67 -3.63 20.49
C GLN A 167 27.29 -3.49 21.15
N LEU A 168 27.19 -3.69 22.46
CA LEU A 168 25.95 -3.48 23.20
C LEU A 168 25.49 -2.02 23.13
N LYS A 169 26.42 -1.05 23.21
CA LYS A 169 26.09 0.38 23.05
C LYS A 169 25.58 0.68 21.64
N GLU A 170 26.19 0.11 20.61
CA GLU A 170 25.74 0.26 19.22
C GLU A 170 24.34 -0.33 19.04
N ASN A 171 24.13 -1.59 19.46
CA ASN A 171 22.83 -2.25 19.40
C ASN A 171 21.74 -1.46 20.12
N HIS A 172 22.02 -0.98 21.34
CA HIS A 172 21.06 -0.20 22.13
C HIS A 172 20.76 1.15 21.46
N SER A 173 21.75 1.76 20.80
CA SER A 173 21.57 3.03 20.07
C SER A 173 20.73 2.82 18.81
N GLU A 174 20.97 1.74 18.06
CA GLU A 174 20.20 1.38 16.88
C GLU A 174 18.74 1.08 17.23
N GLU A 175 18.49 0.22 18.23
CA GLU A 175 17.14 -0.10 18.70
C GLU A 175 16.41 1.17 19.19
N TRP A 176 17.13 2.09 19.86
CA TRP A 176 16.56 3.38 20.26
C TRP A 176 16.18 4.24 19.03
N LEU A 177 17.08 4.39 18.06
CA LEU A 177 16.81 5.15 16.83
C LEU A 177 15.63 4.56 16.05
N GLN A 178 15.56 3.23 15.91
CA GLN A 178 14.45 2.57 15.24
C GLN A 178 13.12 2.84 15.96
N ARG A 179 13.09 2.80 17.30
CA ARG A 179 11.88 3.13 18.08
C ARG A 179 11.47 4.59 17.92
N VAL A 180 12.43 5.51 17.94
CA VAL A 180 12.17 6.94 17.72
C VAL A 180 11.60 7.18 16.32
N ALA A 181 12.22 6.60 15.29
CA ALA A 181 11.77 6.73 13.91
C ALA A 181 10.37 6.12 13.70
N ARG A 182 10.10 4.91 14.23
CA ARG A 182 8.76 4.30 14.17
C ARG A 182 7.73 5.20 14.86
N GLN A 183 8.07 5.78 16.00
CA GLN A 183 7.15 6.66 16.72
C GLN A 183 6.90 7.98 15.98
N ASP A 184 7.93 8.59 15.38
CA ASP A 184 7.80 9.81 14.56
C ASP A 184 6.89 9.57 13.34
N ILE A 185 7.12 8.47 12.61
CA ILE A 185 6.32 8.08 11.45
C ILE A 185 4.86 7.86 11.86
N LEU A 186 4.61 7.15 12.96
CA LEU A 186 3.26 6.93 13.47
C LEU A 186 2.59 8.25 13.85
N ASN A 187 3.31 9.19 14.47
CA ASN A 187 2.74 10.49 14.85
C ASN A 187 2.37 11.35 13.63
N ARG A 188 3.12 11.22 12.53
CA ARG A 188 2.88 11.96 11.28
C ARG A 188 2.06 11.17 10.28
N LEU A 189 1.51 10.01 10.65
CA LEU A 189 0.84 9.12 9.70
C LEU A 189 -0.34 9.81 9.03
N GLU A 190 -1.16 10.54 9.78
CA GLU A 190 -2.28 11.30 9.23
C GLU A 190 -1.83 12.54 8.46
N ASP A 191 -0.73 13.22 8.83
CA ASP A 191 -0.17 14.32 8.03
C ASP A 191 0.47 13.84 6.73
N ILE A 192 1.11 12.66 6.75
CA ILE A 192 1.67 11.99 5.58
C ILE A 192 0.52 11.53 4.69
N LYS A 193 -0.53 10.93 5.26
CA LYS A 193 -1.76 10.63 4.52
C LYS A 193 -2.38 11.90 3.95
N ALA A 194 -2.52 12.96 4.74
CA ALA A 194 -3.08 14.24 4.33
C ALA A 194 -2.24 14.90 3.24
N LYS A 195 -0.90 14.83 3.29
CA LYS A 195 -0.01 15.29 2.21
C LYS A 195 -0.13 14.43 0.95
N ILE A 196 -0.27 13.12 1.10
CA ILE A 196 -0.49 12.20 -0.02
C ILE A 196 -1.88 12.41 -0.63
N THR A 197 -2.90 12.69 0.19
CA THR A 197 -4.28 12.96 -0.24
C THR A 197 -4.53 14.42 -0.59
N SER A 198 -3.58 15.33 -0.31
CA SER A 198 -3.66 16.78 -0.58
C SER A 198 -3.58 17.11 -2.06
N VAL A 199 -3.34 16.13 -2.93
CA VAL A 199 -3.34 16.32 -4.37
C VAL A 199 -4.09 15.15 -5.02
N TYR A 200 -5.39 15.07 -4.77
CA TYR A 200 -6.26 14.17 -5.54
C TYR A 200 -6.12 14.39 -7.04
N GLY A 201 -5.78 15.62 -7.45
CA GLY A 201 -5.72 16.03 -8.84
C GLY A 201 -7.10 16.34 -9.40
N CYS A 202 -7.13 16.94 -10.58
CA CYS A 202 -8.36 17.30 -11.27
C CYS A 202 -9.01 16.09 -11.96
N ILE A 203 -8.22 15.05 -12.29
CA ILE A 203 -8.67 13.90 -13.06
C ILE A 203 -8.26 12.62 -12.34
N LEU A 204 -9.26 11.86 -11.93
CA LEU A 204 -9.07 10.53 -11.37
C LEU A 204 -9.18 9.45 -12.44
N LYS A 205 -8.51 8.34 -12.14
CA LYS A 205 -8.50 7.13 -12.96
C LYS A 205 -8.77 5.97 -12.04
N MET A 206 -9.63 5.05 -12.45
CA MET A 206 -9.91 3.83 -11.71
C MET A 206 -9.81 2.62 -12.64
N ASP A 207 -9.05 1.63 -12.18
CA ASP A 207 -8.80 0.38 -12.90
C ASP A 207 -8.78 -0.79 -11.90
N SER A 208 -9.21 -1.95 -12.35
CA SER A 208 -9.33 -3.16 -11.55
C SER A 208 -8.72 -4.38 -12.23
N THR A 209 -7.85 -5.10 -11.52
CA THR A 209 -7.23 -6.33 -12.03
C THR A 209 -7.51 -7.54 -11.16
N LYS A 210 -7.58 -8.73 -11.77
CA LYS A 210 -7.63 -10.03 -11.08
C LYS A 210 -6.28 -10.73 -11.00
N THR A 211 -5.26 -10.25 -11.70
CA THR A 211 -4.02 -11.02 -11.88
C THR A 211 -3.22 -11.12 -10.58
N ILE A 212 -3.23 -10.04 -9.78
CA ILE A 212 -2.50 -9.95 -8.51
C ILE A 212 -3.16 -10.82 -7.44
N THR A 213 -4.49 -10.92 -7.44
CA THR A 213 -5.22 -11.71 -6.43
C THR A 213 -4.96 -13.21 -6.57
N LYS A 214 -4.62 -13.69 -7.77
CA LYS A 214 -4.18 -15.08 -8.00
C LYS A 214 -2.85 -15.43 -7.32
N LYS A 215 -2.07 -14.43 -6.90
CA LYS A 215 -0.79 -14.62 -6.20
C LYS A 215 -0.93 -14.67 -4.67
N LEU A 216 -2.13 -14.45 -4.15
CA LEU A 216 -2.39 -14.57 -2.71
C LEU A 216 -2.34 -16.05 -2.30
N SER A 217 -1.51 -16.36 -1.29
CA SER A 217 -1.32 -17.72 -0.76
C SER A 217 -1.68 -17.81 0.73
N GLY A 218 -1.68 -19.03 1.29
CA GLY A 218 -2.00 -19.29 2.69
C GLY A 218 -3.45 -18.90 3.05
N THR A 219 -3.63 -18.31 4.23
CA THR A 219 -4.95 -17.87 4.74
C THR A 219 -5.59 -16.75 3.90
N ALA A 220 -4.83 -16.07 3.03
CA ALA A 220 -5.33 -15.04 2.12
C ALA A 220 -5.84 -15.59 0.77
N THR A 221 -5.63 -16.88 0.49
CA THR A 221 -6.06 -17.50 -0.77
C THR A 221 -7.58 -17.40 -0.95
N GLY A 222 -8.05 -16.86 -2.07
CA GLY A 222 -9.49 -16.73 -2.37
C GLY A 222 -10.24 -15.66 -1.56
N THR A 223 -9.56 -14.93 -0.66
CA THR A 223 -10.17 -13.87 0.17
C THR A 223 -10.47 -12.58 -0.59
N ALA A 224 -9.72 -12.31 -1.68
CA ALA A 224 -9.96 -11.21 -2.59
C ALA A 224 -9.93 -11.71 -4.04
N GLN A 225 -10.81 -11.18 -4.87
CA GLN A 225 -10.88 -11.51 -6.30
C GLN A 225 -10.33 -10.39 -7.19
N TRP A 226 -10.35 -9.14 -6.69
CA TRP A 226 -9.95 -7.96 -7.43
C TRP A 226 -8.99 -7.10 -6.63
N LEU A 227 -8.04 -6.48 -7.33
CA LEU A 227 -7.31 -5.31 -6.87
C LEU A 227 -7.82 -4.11 -7.67
N THR A 228 -8.50 -3.18 -7.00
CA THR A 228 -8.95 -1.93 -7.60
C THR A 228 -8.02 -0.81 -7.16
N SER A 229 -7.49 -0.03 -8.11
CA SER A 229 -6.62 1.11 -7.82
C SER A 229 -7.22 2.40 -8.34
N VAL A 230 -6.97 3.49 -7.62
CA VAL A 230 -7.31 4.85 -8.04
C VAL A 230 -6.03 5.66 -8.15
N GLY A 231 -5.84 6.36 -9.26
CA GLY A 231 -4.72 7.27 -9.50
C GLY A 231 -5.17 8.61 -10.06
N ASN A 232 -4.23 9.56 -10.19
CA ASN A 232 -4.49 10.90 -10.71
C ASN A 232 -3.79 11.17 -12.06
N GLU A 233 -4.00 12.35 -12.64
CA GLU A 233 -3.38 12.79 -13.90
C GLU A 233 -1.85 12.86 -13.87
N MET A 234 -1.27 13.02 -12.67
CA MET A 234 0.19 13.09 -12.48
C MET A 234 0.85 11.70 -12.52
N GLY A 235 0.05 10.63 -12.55
CA GLY A 235 0.53 9.25 -12.51
C GLY A 235 0.78 8.73 -11.09
N GLN A 236 0.28 9.42 -10.07
CA GLN A 236 0.37 8.96 -8.68
C GLN A 236 -0.77 7.99 -8.39
N VAL A 237 -0.47 6.89 -7.69
CA VAL A 237 -1.47 5.96 -7.19
C VAL A 237 -1.92 6.43 -5.81
N LEU A 238 -3.19 6.80 -5.69
CA LEU A 238 -3.77 7.37 -4.47
C LEU A 238 -4.22 6.28 -3.48
N ILE A 239 -4.70 5.16 -4.00
CA ILE A 239 -5.09 3.98 -3.21
C ILE A 239 -5.13 2.73 -4.10
N SER A 240 -4.83 1.59 -3.50
CA SER A 240 -5.14 0.26 -4.06
C SER A 240 -5.84 -0.57 -2.99
N VAL A 241 -6.93 -1.24 -3.36
CA VAL A 241 -7.76 -2.02 -2.42
C VAL A 241 -8.04 -3.41 -2.97
N LEU A 242 -7.87 -4.42 -2.11
CA LEU A 242 -8.18 -5.81 -2.41
C LEU A 242 -9.60 -6.14 -1.96
N THR A 243 -10.43 -6.67 -2.86
CA THR A 243 -11.86 -6.90 -2.60
C THR A 243 -12.39 -8.19 -3.22
N ALA A 244 -13.41 -8.77 -2.60
CA ALA A 244 -14.10 -9.97 -3.11
C ALA A 244 -14.91 -9.71 -4.39
N SER A 245 -15.31 -8.47 -4.66
CA SER A 245 -15.95 -8.01 -5.90
C SER A 245 -15.36 -6.66 -6.31
N GLU A 246 -15.63 -6.16 -7.52
CA GLU A 246 -14.96 -4.96 -8.04
C GLU A 246 -15.35 -3.66 -7.29
N GLY A 247 -14.40 -3.09 -6.55
CA GLY A 247 -14.51 -1.78 -5.91
C GLY A 247 -15.46 -1.54 -4.71
N PRO A 248 -16.04 -2.50 -3.95
CA PRO A 248 -16.86 -2.17 -2.77
C PRO A 248 -16.08 -1.42 -1.68
N ALA A 249 -14.81 -1.74 -1.47
CA ALA A 249 -14.02 -1.07 -0.44
C ALA A 249 -13.56 0.35 -0.83
N LEU A 250 -13.93 0.84 -2.02
CA LEU A 250 -13.78 2.25 -2.37
C LEU A 250 -14.83 3.15 -1.68
N ASP A 251 -15.88 2.57 -1.08
CA ASP A 251 -16.84 3.33 -0.26
C ASP A 251 -16.10 4.10 0.86
N LEU A 252 -15.05 3.49 1.43
CA LEU A 252 -14.17 4.12 2.42
C LEU A 252 -13.34 5.29 1.87
N TYR A 253 -13.07 5.31 0.56
CA TYR A 253 -12.36 6.42 -0.10
C TYR A 253 -13.29 7.62 -0.26
N GLY A 254 -14.57 7.40 -0.61
CA GLY A 254 -15.62 8.42 -0.61
C GLY A 254 -15.92 8.97 0.80
N CYS A 255 -15.64 8.19 1.85
CA CYS A 255 -15.80 8.61 3.25
C CYS A 255 -14.59 9.36 3.85
N ARG A 256 -13.47 9.54 3.13
CA ARG A 256 -12.30 10.28 3.66
C ARG A 256 -12.63 11.76 3.91
N PRO A 257 -12.04 12.40 4.94
CA PRO A 257 -12.28 13.81 5.25
C PRO A 257 -11.88 14.71 4.08
N ASP A 258 -12.66 15.78 3.87
CA ASP A 258 -12.52 16.69 2.74
C ASP A 258 -11.16 17.39 2.70
N GLY A 259 -10.59 17.47 1.49
CA GLY A 259 -9.56 18.43 1.13
C GLY A 259 -10.03 19.90 1.22
N GLN A 260 -11.32 20.18 1.45
CA GLN A 260 -11.81 21.52 1.80
C GLN A 260 -11.14 22.05 3.09
N SER A 261 -10.83 21.16 4.04
CA SER A 261 -10.04 21.50 5.23
C SER A 261 -8.60 21.94 4.90
N ALA A 262 -8.13 21.62 3.68
CA ALA A 262 -6.80 21.91 3.16
C ALA A 262 -6.82 22.90 1.96
N GLY A 263 -7.98 23.44 1.58
CA GLY A 263 -8.12 24.42 0.49
C GLY A 263 -7.88 23.87 -0.93
N VAL A 264 -8.08 22.57 -1.17
CA VAL A 264 -7.82 21.92 -2.47
C VAL A 264 -9.12 21.72 -3.27
N ASP A 265 -9.09 22.08 -4.55
CA ASP A 265 -10.23 21.91 -5.46
C ASP A 265 -10.59 20.42 -5.65
N PRO A 266 -11.90 20.08 -5.71
CA PRO A 266 -12.34 18.71 -5.88
C PRO A 266 -12.05 18.19 -7.31
N PRO A 267 -11.88 16.87 -7.49
CA PRO A 267 -11.75 16.26 -8.80
C PRO A 267 -12.96 16.53 -9.69
N VAL A 268 -12.70 16.77 -10.98
CA VAL A 268 -13.72 17.12 -11.98
C VAL A 268 -14.11 15.92 -12.84
N ALA A 269 -13.17 15.02 -13.16
CA ALA A 269 -13.43 13.86 -14.00
C ALA A 269 -12.89 12.56 -13.40
N LEU A 270 -13.56 11.46 -13.69
CA LEU A 270 -13.14 10.10 -13.36
C LEU A 270 -13.21 9.20 -14.60
N TYR A 271 -12.08 8.66 -15.03
CA TYR A 271 -12.02 7.64 -16.08
C TYR A 271 -12.15 6.24 -15.50
N VAL A 272 -13.06 5.46 -16.06
CA VAL A 272 -13.35 4.07 -15.68
C VAL A 272 -13.47 3.16 -16.89
N ASP A 273 -13.15 1.88 -16.72
CA ASP A 273 -13.33 0.90 -17.80
C ASP A 273 -14.78 0.45 -17.93
N ASN A 274 -15.51 0.35 -16.82
CA ASN A 274 -16.91 -0.13 -16.77
C ASN A 274 -17.79 0.77 -15.88
N GLY A 275 -19.11 0.71 -16.10
CA GLY A 275 -20.08 1.42 -15.25
C GLY A 275 -20.12 2.95 -15.45
N CYS A 276 -19.72 3.42 -16.63
CA CYS A 276 -19.68 4.85 -16.97
C CYS A 276 -21.07 5.53 -17.00
N CYS A 277 -22.11 4.83 -17.45
CA CYS A 277 -23.47 5.35 -17.49
C CYS A 277 -24.53 4.25 -17.27
N LYS A 278 -25.77 4.67 -17.01
CA LYS A 278 -26.99 3.83 -16.96
C LYS A 278 -28.12 4.57 -17.69
N GLU A 279 -29.12 3.82 -18.13
CA GLU A 279 -30.32 4.40 -18.79
C GLU A 279 -31.20 5.17 -17.81
N VAL A 280 -31.36 4.65 -16.59
CA VAL A 280 -32.15 5.26 -15.52
C VAL A 280 -31.38 5.23 -14.22
N GLY A 281 -31.37 6.36 -13.51
CA GLY A 281 -30.77 6.51 -12.19
C GLY A 281 -29.24 6.60 -12.19
N GLU A 282 -28.69 6.65 -10.97
CA GLU A 282 -27.25 6.84 -10.77
C GLU A 282 -26.46 5.54 -10.95
N THR A 283 -25.24 5.66 -11.49
CA THR A 283 -24.33 4.51 -11.63
C THR A 283 -23.78 4.11 -10.26
N LYS A 284 -23.42 2.82 -10.11
CA LYS A 284 -22.77 2.35 -8.87
C LYS A 284 -21.46 3.11 -8.62
N ILE A 285 -20.73 3.46 -9.67
CA ILE A 285 -19.50 4.24 -9.58
C ILE A 285 -19.80 5.65 -9.07
N LYS A 286 -20.78 6.34 -9.66
CA LYS A 286 -21.10 7.71 -9.25
C LYS A 286 -21.58 7.78 -7.80
N ALA A 287 -22.38 6.80 -7.36
CA ALA A 287 -22.78 6.67 -5.95
C ALA A 287 -21.59 6.49 -4.99
N LYS A 288 -20.55 5.72 -5.38
CA LYS A 288 -19.33 5.54 -4.58
C LYS A 288 -18.54 6.84 -4.40
N PHE A 289 -18.61 7.73 -5.39
CA PHE A 289 -17.99 9.05 -5.36
C PHE A 289 -19.01 10.16 -5.06
N GLY A 290 -20.10 9.84 -4.36
CA GLY A 290 -21.22 10.76 -4.09
C GLY A 290 -20.85 12.04 -3.34
N ARG A 291 -19.65 12.12 -2.75
CA ARG A 291 -19.10 13.33 -2.13
C ARG A 291 -18.69 14.40 -3.15
N TRP A 292 -18.48 14.03 -4.41
CA TRP A 292 -18.20 14.94 -5.52
C TRP A 292 -19.39 14.94 -6.50
N PRO A 293 -20.47 15.68 -6.21
CA PRO A 293 -21.71 15.63 -7.00
C PRO A 293 -21.51 16.07 -8.46
N ASN A 294 -20.53 16.96 -8.69
CA ASN A 294 -20.17 17.48 -10.00
C ASN A 294 -19.15 16.61 -10.75
N LEU A 295 -18.74 15.46 -10.19
CA LEU A 295 -17.78 14.56 -10.82
C LEU A 295 -18.35 13.97 -12.11
N ILE A 296 -17.62 14.16 -13.19
CA ILE A 296 -17.96 13.66 -14.51
C ILE A 296 -17.32 12.28 -14.72
N VAL A 297 -18.14 11.23 -14.76
CA VAL A 297 -17.66 9.88 -15.08
C VAL A 297 -17.50 9.74 -16.60
N ARG A 298 -16.33 9.27 -17.04
CA ARG A 298 -15.97 9.01 -18.43
C ARG A 298 -15.52 7.58 -18.62
N LEU A 299 -15.85 7.02 -19.78
CA LEU A 299 -15.40 5.70 -20.19
C LEU A 299 -13.98 5.82 -20.76
N ASP A 300 -13.10 4.90 -20.37
CA ASP A 300 -11.81 4.77 -21.02
C ASP A 300 -12.00 4.46 -22.51
N ILE A 301 -11.38 5.30 -23.35
CA ILE A 301 -11.58 5.30 -24.80
C ILE A 301 -10.94 4.06 -25.44
N TRP A 302 -9.80 3.62 -24.91
CA TRP A 302 -9.15 2.40 -25.36
C TRP A 302 -10.03 1.18 -25.05
N HIS A 303 -10.61 1.13 -23.85
CA HIS A 303 -11.57 0.08 -23.49
C HIS A 303 -12.82 0.11 -24.37
N PHE A 304 -13.34 1.29 -24.72
CA PHE A 304 -14.43 1.42 -25.68
C PHE A 304 -14.06 0.84 -27.05
N MET A 305 -12.89 1.19 -27.59
CA MET A 305 -12.40 0.66 -28.87
C MET A 305 -12.22 -0.86 -28.82
N ARG A 306 -11.64 -1.39 -27.73
CA ARG A 306 -11.49 -2.84 -27.52
C ARG A 306 -12.83 -3.57 -27.50
N ARG A 307 -13.89 -2.97 -26.94
CA ARG A 307 -15.24 -3.58 -26.96
C ARG A 307 -15.81 -3.68 -28.36
N LEU A 308 -15.57 -2.67 -29.21
CA LEU A 308 -15.95 -2.75 -30.63
C LEU A 308 -15.14 -3.82 -31.36
N ALA A 309 -13.84 -3.88 -31.08
CA ALA A 309 -12.93 -4.85 -31.68
C ALA A 309 -13.27 -6.32 -31.39
N VAL A 310 -14.06 -6.63 -30.36
CA VAL A 310 -14.61 -7.98 -30.14
C VAL A 310 -15.50 -8.45 -31.32
N GLY A 311 -16.02 -7.53 -32.13
CA GLY A 311 -16.73 -7.86 -33.35
C GLY A 311 -15.83 -8.40 -34.47
N CYS A 312 -14.51 -8.21 -34.38
CA CYS A 312 -13.55 -8.74 -35.35
C CYS A 312 -13.52 -10.27 -35.32
N THR A 313 -13.45 -10.91 -36.48
CA THR A 313 -13.44 -12.37 -36.62
C THR A 313 -12.30 -13.02 -35.83
N THR A 314 -11.14 -12.37 -35.78
CA THR A 314 -9.99 -12.77 -34.95
C THR A 314 -9.15 -11.57 -34.52
N ASP A 315 -8.56 -11.64 -33.33
CA ASP A 315 -7.63 -10.63 -32.80
C ASP A 315 -6.28 -10.61 -33.55
N ALA A 316 -6.00 -11.65 -34.34
CA ALA A 316 -4.80 -11.76 -35.17
C ALA A 316 -5.02 -11.32 -36.63
N HIS A 317 -6.16 -10.70 -36.94
CA HIS A 317 -6.50 -10.33 -38.30
C HIS A 317 -5.54 -9.27 -38.84
N GLN A 318 -5.07 -9.41 -40.08
CA GLN A 318 -4.06 -8.51 -40.67
C GLN A 318 -4.52 -7.05 -40.72
N LEU A 319 -5.83 -6.83 -40.97
CA LEU A 319 -6.45 -5.50 -40.98
C LEU A 319 -6.77 -4.94 -39.58
N TYR A 320 -6.56 -5.69 -38.50
CA TYR A 320 -6.88 -5.24 -37.13
C TYR A 320 -6.17 -3.93 -36.73
N PRO A 321 -4.85 -3.74 -36.98
CA PRO A 321 -4.18 -2.49 -36.64
C PRO A 321 -4.76 -1.30 -37.43
N THR A 322 -5.03 -1.50 -38.72
CA THR A 322 -5.65 -0.49 -39.59
C THR A 322 -7.04 -0.11 -39.10
N PHE A 323 -7.84 -1.09 -38.70
CA PHE A 323 -9.16 -0.86 -38.12
C PHE A 323 -9.09 -0.05 -36.82
N MET A 324 -8.20 -0.40 -35.90
CA MET A 324 -8.00 0.36 -34.65
C MET A 324 -7.54 1.80 -34.94
N ALA A 325 -6.66 2.00 -35.92
CA ALA A 325 -6.23 3.33 -36.34
C ALA A 325 -7.38 4.15 -36.95
N ARG A 326 -8.18 3.57 -37.84
CA ARG A 326 -9.37 4.22 -38.43
C ARG A 326 -10.40 4.56 -37.37
N MET A 327 -10.70 3.64 -36.45
CA MET A 327 -11.62 3.87 -35.34
C MET A 327 -11.14 5.01 -34.42
N SER A 328 -9.83 5.06 -34.14
CA SER A 328 -9.23 6.18 -33.41
C SER A 328 -9.43 7.51 -34.15
N ALA A 329 -9.25 7.54 -35.48
CA ALA A 329 -9.44 8.74 -36.29
C ALA A 329 -10.90 9.22 -36.39
N CYS A 330 -11.88 8.30 -36.24
CA CYS A 330 -13.31 8.63 -36.12
C CYS A 330 -13.62 9.33 -34.78
N ILE A 331 -12.89 9.00 -33.71
CA ILE A 331 -13.12 9.53 -32.37
C ILE A 331 -12.33 10.83 -32.14
N PHE A 332 -11.09 10.87 -32.60
CA PHE A 332 -10.14 11.93 -32.33
C PHE A 332 -9.83 12.79 -33.54
N GLU A 333 -9.52 14.05 -33.26
CA GLU A 333 -8.85 14.95 -34.17
C GLU A 333 -7.64 15.59 -33.50
N TRP A 334 -6.59 15.80 -34.28
CA TRP A 334 -5.38 16.49 -33.82
C TRP A 334 -5.58 17.99 -33.84
N ASP A 335 -4.94 18.69 -32.90
CA ASP A 335 -4.87 20.14 -32.92
C ASP A 335 -4.11 20.61 -34.16
N ALA A 336 -4.75 21.44 -34.98
CA ALA A 336 -4.19 21.88 -36.25
C ALA A 336 -2.91 22.71 -36.07
N THR A 337 -2.80 23.45 -34.96
CA THR A 337 -1.63 24.28 -34.65
C THR A 337 -0.45 23.38 -34.31
N ASP A 338 -0.65 22.42 -33.41
CA ASP A 338 0.43 21.50 -33.01
C ASP A 338 0.92 20.66 -34.20
N VAL A 339 0.01 20.22 -35.08
CA VAL A 339 0.38 19.48 -36.30
C VAL A 339 1.16 20.36 -37.27
N ALA A 340 0.77 21.63 -37.45
CA ALA A 340 1.51 22.56 -38.29
C ALA A 340 2.94 22.81 -37.78
N GLU A 341 3.11 22.93 -36.45
CA GLU A 341 4.44 23.06 -35.83
C GLU A 341 5.29 21.80 -36.01
N LEU A 342 4.70 20.61 -35.83
CA LEU A 342 5.38 19.34 -36.07
C LEU A 342 5.80 19.19 -37.53
N ARG A 343 4.93 19.54 -38.48
CA ARG A 343 5.26 19.56 -39.93
C ARG A 343 6.43 20.50 -40.20
N ARG A 344 6.42 21.72 -39.65
CA ARG A 344 7.53 22.68 -39.80
C ARG A 344 8.85 22.08 -39.31
N ALA A 345 8.85 21.46 -38.13
CA ALA A 345 10.04 20.84 -37.54
C ALA A 345 10.52 19.63 -38.36
N LYS A 346 9.60 18.77 -38.82
CA LYS A 346 9.94 17.59 -39.63
C LYS A 346 10.49 17.99 -41.00
N ARG A 347 9.93 19.02 -41.64
CA ARG A 347 10.44 19.57 -42.90
C ARG A 347 11.87 20.09 -42.73
N ALA A 348 12.13 20.86 -41.68
CA ALA A 348 13.46 21.39 -41.41
C ALA A 348 14.48 20.27 -41.15
N GLN A 349 14.07 19.20 -40.46
CA GLN A 349 14.91 18.01 -40.26
C GLN A 349 15.24 17.33 -41.59
N LEU A 350 14.23 17.04 -42.43
CA LEU A 350 14.46 16.33 -43.70
C LEU A 350 15.34 17.14 -44.66
N LEU A 351 15.18 18.46 -44.71
CA LEU A 351 16.06 19.35 -45.48
C LEU A 351 17.51 19.27 -44.99
N GLN A 352 17.75 19.20 -43.68
CA GLN A 352 19.10 19.02 -43.11
C GLN A 352 19.68 17.63 -43.44
N GLU A 353 18.83 16.62 -43.57
CA GLU A 353 19.19 15.27 -44.01
C GLU A 353 19.37 15.16 -45.54
N GLY A 354 19.22 16.26 -46.29
CA GLY A 354 19.45 16.32 -47.73
C GLY A 354 18.25 15.93 -48.60
N TRP A 355 17.05 15.80 -48.03
CA TRP A 355 15.83 15.55 -48.79
C TRP A 355 15.39 16.78 -49.57
N PRO A 356 14.71 16.61 -50.72
CA PRO A 356 14.10 17.73 -51.45
C PRO A 356 12.96 18.37 -50.64
N ALA A 357 12.52 19.56 -51.05
CA ALA A 357 11.35 20.21 -50.48
C ALA A 357 10.08 19.38 -50.80
N LEU A 358 9.56 18.69 -49.79
CA LEU A 358 8.35 17.85 -49.90
C LEU A 358 7.06 18.67 -49.71
N SER A 359 6.01 18.25 -50.41
CA SER A 359 4.64 18.73 -50.16
C SER A 359 4.13 18.26 -48.79
N ASP A 360 3.09 18.90 -48.24
CA ASP A 360 2.53 18.52 -46.94
C ASP A 360 2.01 17.06 -46.93
N GLN A 361 1.43 16.59 -48.04
CA GLN A 361 0.92 15.22 -48.14
C GLN A 361 2.03 14.17 -48.13
N GLU A 362 3.17 14.47 -48.75
CA GLU A 362 4.33 13.57 -48.75
C GLU A 362 5.04 13.61 -47.39
N LEU A 363 5.15 14.79 -46.79
CA LEU A 363 5.72 15.00 -45.47
C LEU A 363 4.97 14.21 -44.38
N ASP A 364 3.63 14.20 -44.45
CA ASP A 364 2.79 13.47 -43.49
C ASP A 364 3.08 11.96 -43.48
N LYS A 365 3.53 11.37 -44.60
CA LYS A 365 3.93 9.96 -44.66
C LYS A 365 5.21 9.66 -43.86
N HIS A 366 6.02 10.69 -43.58
CA HIS A 366 7.25 10.59 -42.80
C HIS A 366 7.06 10.92 -41.33
N ILE A 367 5.89 11.44 -40.94
CA ILE A 367 5.56 11.72 -39.54
C ILE A 367 5.03 10.44 -38.90
N THR A 368 5.67 9.98 -37.83
CA THR A 368 5.25 8.75 -37.16
C THR A 368 4.10 9.01 -36.18
N GLN A 369 3.35 7.96 -35.84
CA GLN A 369 2.31 8.06 -34.81
C GLN A 369 2.88 8.46 -33.44
N ASP A 370 4.10 8.01 -33.11
CA ASP A 370 4.78 8.37 -31.87
C ASP A 370 5.14 9.86 -31.84
N GLU A 371 5.57 10.42 -32.97
CA GLU A 371 5.84 11.86 -33.10
C GLU A 371 4.56 12.69 -32.90
N LEU A 372 3.45 12.27 -33.50
CA LEU A 372 2.13 12.89 -33.29
C LEU A 372 1.69 12.76 -31.83
N ALA A 373 1.81 11.58 -31.22
CA ALA A 373 1.38 11.34 -29.84
C ALA A 373 2.21 12.13 -28.81
N LEU A 374 3.49 12.39 -29.10
CA LEU A 374 4.40 13.12 -28.22
C LEU A 374 4.24 14.64 -28.33
N HIS A 375 4.03 15.16 -29.54
CA HIS A 375 4.09 16.60 -29.84
C HIS A 375 2.73 17.25 -30.13
N CYS A 376 1.70 16.48 -30.43
CA CYS A 376 0.39 17.02 -30.81
C CYS A 376 -0.68 16.64 -29.80
N ARG A 377 -1.49 17.61 -29.40
CA ARG A 377 -2.70 17.35 -28.62
C ARG A 377 -3.78 16.84 -29.57
N ARG A 378 -4.61 15.91 -29.09
CA ARG A 378 -5.83 15.48 -29.78
C ARG A 378 -7.04 15.76 -28.91
N ARG A 379 -8.20 16.03 -29.51
CA ARG A 379 -9.49 16.18 -28.82
C ARG A 379 -10.52 15.24 -29.43
N THR A 380 -11.56 14.92 -28.68
CA THR A 380 -12.68 14.15 -29.22
C THR A 380 -13.56 15.03 -30.11
N ARG A 381 -14.08 14.48 -31.21
CA ARG A 381 -14.85 15.21 -32.23
C ARG A 381 -16.28 15.60 -31.82
N GLY A 382 -16.77 15.13 -30.67
CA GLY A 382 -18.15 15.28 -30.24
C GLY A 382 -19.00 14.04 -30.53
N GLU A 383 -20.13 13.90 -29.82
CA GLU A 383 -20.98 12.70 -29.88
C GLU A 383 -21.52 12.44 -31.30
N GLU A 384 -22.12 13.43 -31.93
CA GLU A 384 -22.78 13.28 -33.24
C GLU A 384 -21.79 12.92 -34.35
N THR A 385 -20.70 13.67 -34.47
CA THR A 385 -19.66 13.44 -35.49
C THR A 385 -18.97 12.10 -35.29
N SER A 386 -18.63 11.73 -34.05
CA SER A 386 -18.04 10.42 -33.77
C SER A 386 -19.01 9.28 -34.10
N ILE A 387 -20.31 9.41 -33.80
CA ILE A 387 -21.32 8.40 -34.18
C ILE A 387 -21.37 8.26 -35.70
N GLN A 388 -21.50 9.36 -36.44
CA GLN A 388 -21.59 9.34 -37.90
C GLN A 388 -20.37 8.69 -38.56
N LEU A 389 -19.16 9.05 -38.13
CA LEU A 389 -17.92 8.48 -38.67
C LEU A 389 -17.75 7.01 -38.30
N LEU A 390 -18.15 6.60 -37.10
CA LEU A 390 -18.13 5.20 -36.69
C LEU A 390 -19.19 4.37 -37.44
N ASP A 391 -20.40 4.91 -37.64
CA ASP A 391 -21.45 4.28 -38.45
C ASP A 391 -20.94 4.03 -39.89
N GLN A 392 -20.36 5.06 -40.52
CA GLN A 392 -19.78 4.95 -41.87
C GLN A 392 -18.67 3.89 -41.92
N LEU A 393 -17.70 3.94 -41.00
CA LEU A 393 -16.60 2.98 -40.92
C LEU A 393 -17.11 1.53 -40.77
N LEU A 394 -18.04 1.31 -39.85
CA LEU A 394 -18.57 -0.02 -39.59
C LEU A 394 -19.40 -0.54 -40.78
N THR A 395 -20.23 0.30 -41.39
CA THR A 395 -21.00 -0.07 -42.59
C THR A 395 -20.08 -0.42 -43.76
N GLU A 396 -19.03 0.37 -44.02
CA GLU A 396 -18.05 0.09 -45.05
C GLU A 396 -17.40 -1.29 -44.85
N LEU A 397 -16.92 -1.57 -43.64
CA LEU A 397 -16.26 -2.85 -43.30
C LEU A 397 -17.21 -4.05 -43.31
N MET A 398 -18.50 -3.85 -42.98
CA MET A 398 -19.51 -4.91 -43.03
C MET A 398 -19.97 -5.25 -44.45
N THR A 399 -19.84 -4.34 -45.42
CA THR A 399 -20.28 -4.55 -46.81
C THR A 399 -19.31 -5.38 -47.66
N GLY A 400 -18.20 -5.88 -47.09
CA GLY A 400 -17.27 -6.79 -47.77
C GLY A 400 -16.34 -6.12 -48.80
N LYS A 401 -16.28 -4.78 -48.83
CA LYS A 401 -15.36 -4.03 -49.71
C LYS A 401 -13.90 -4.10 -49.26
N GLU A 402 -13.65 -4.53 -48.03
CA GLU A 402 -12.31 -4.62 -47.42
C GLU A 402 -12.13 -5.99 -46.74
N ASN A 403 -12.01 -7.04 -47.55
CA ASN A 403 -11.53 -8.33 -47.05
C ASN A 403 -9.99 -8.33 -47.06
N ASP A 404 -9.38 -9.21 -46.27
CA ASP A 404 -7.93 -9.41 -46.36
C ASP A 404 -7.52 -10.01 -47.71
N ALA A 405 -6.21 -10.16 -47.95
CA ALA A 405 -5.69 -10.74 -49.19
C ALA A 405 -6.18 -12.17 -49.48
N LEU A 406 -6.78 -12.84 -48.49
CA LEU A 406 -7.34 -14.20 -48.56
C LEU A 406 -8.87 -14.21 -48.63
N GLY A 407 -9.52 -13.05 -48.70
CA GLY A 407 -10.98 -12.92 -48.77
C GLY A 407 -11.69 -13.08 -47.43
N VAL A 408 -10.96 -13.09 -46.30
CA VAL A 408 -11.54 -13.19 -44.96
C VAL A 408 -12.10 -11.82 -44.55
N PRO A 409 -13.37 -11.74 -44.11
CA PRO A 409 -13.93 -10.51 -43.60
C PRO A 409 -13.32 -10.17 -42.23
N LEU A 410 -12.95 -8.91 -42.05
CA LEU A 410 -12.45 -8.41 -40.77
C LEU A 410 -13.52 -8.53 -39.67
N LEU A 411 -14.78 -8.22 -39.99
CA LEU A 411 -15.87 -8.13 -39.03
C LEU A 411 -16.89 -9.25 -39.23
N ASP A 412 -17.36 -9.81 -38.11
CA ASP A 412 -18.60 -10.59 -38.11
C ASP A 412 -19.78 -9.62 -38.12
N THR A 413 -20.54 -9.59 -39.22
CA THR A 413 -21.61 -8.61 -39.44
C THR A 413 -22.71 -8.67 -38.38
N VAL A 414 -23.17 -9.87 -38.00
CA VAL A 414 -24.27 -10.04 -37.03
C VAL A 414 -23.81 -9.62 -35.64
N ARG A 415 -22.62 -10.07 -35.25
CA ARG A 415 -22.02 -9.76 -33.95
C ARG A 415 -21.69 -8.27 -33.85
N MET A 416 -21.12 -7.66 -34.90
CA MET A 416 -20.78 -6.24 -34.92
C MET A 416 -22.03 -5.35 -34.82
N GLN A 417 -23.09 -5.65 -35.57
CA GLN A 417 -24.35 -4.91 -35.47
C GLN A 417 -24.90 -4.93 -34.04
N HIS A 418 -24.86 -6.09 -33.38
CA HIS A 418 -25.28 -6.22 -32.00
C HIS A 418 -24.38 -5.41 -31.03
N ILE A 419 -23.06 -5.56 -31.16
CA ILE A 419 -22.08 -4.83 -30.34
C ILE A 419 -22.26 -3.33 -30.51
N TRP A 420 -22.35 -2.83 -31.74
CA TRP A 420 -22.50 -1.42 -32.02
C TRP A 420 -23.81 -0.87 -31.47
N ARG A 421 -24.94 -1.60 -31.60
CA ARG A 421 -26.22 -1.19 -30.99
C ARG A 421 -26.10 -0.93 -29.49
N ILE A 422 -25.30 -1.73 -28.79
CA ILE A 422 -25.06 -1.57 -27.34
C ILE A 422 -24.02 -0.47 -27.06
N GLN A 423 -22.92 -0.42 -27.82
CA GLN A 423 -21.82 0.51 -27.57
C GLN A 423 -22.13 1.94 -28.04
N ARG A 424 -23.01 2.15 -29.03
CA ARG A 424 -23.35 3.46 -29.59
C ARG A 424 -23.75 4.49 -28.53
N ARG A 425 -24.53 4.09 -27.52
CA ARG A 425 -24.92 4.97 -26.40
C ARG A 425 -23.74 5.45 -25.55
N HIS A 426 -22.63 4.71 -25.56
CA HIS A 426 -21.42 5.03 -24.81
C HIS A 426 -20.50 6.02 -25.54
N VAL A 427 -20.81 6.41 -26.79
CA VAL A 427 -20.04 7.43 -27.50
C VAL A 427 -20.06 8.78 -26.76
N ARG A 428 -21.14 9.12 -26.06
CA ARG A 428 -21.17 10.27 -25.14
C ARG A 428 -20.21 10.15 -23.95
N CYS A 429 -19.95 8.91 -23.51
CA CYS A 429 -19.17 8.64 -22.31
C CYS A 429 -17.67 8.77 -22.56
N ILE A 430 -17.23 8.72 -23.82
CA ILE A 430 -15.82 8.84 -24.21
C ILE A 430 -15.42 10.28 -24.60
N GLN A 431 -16.38 11.21 -24.68
CA GLN A 431 -16.10 12.60 -25.07
C GLN A 431 -15.34 13.35 -23.96
N ASP A 432 -14.47 14.25 -24.39
CA ASP A 432 -13.71 15.12 -23.50
C ASP A 432 -14.66 15.94 -22.60
N PRO A 433 -14.40 16.01 -21.28
CA PRO A 433 -15.14 16.90 -20.39
C PRO A 433 -14.96 18.37 -20.80
N PRO A 434 -16.04 19.18 -20.83
CA PRO A 434 -15.96 20.57 -21.23
C PRO A 434 -15.10 21.37 -20.23
N GLY A 435 -14.21 22.22 -20.75
CA GLY A 435 -13.37 23.13 -19.96
C GLY A 435 -12.23 22.46 -19.18
N LEU A 436 -12.02 21.15 -19.31
CA LEU A 436 -10.99 20.42 -18.59
C LEU A 436 -9.70 20.30 -19.40
N ALA A 437 -8.57 20.73 -18.84
CA ALA A 437 -7.26 20.57 -19.47
C ALA A 437 -6.80 19.10 -19.37
N LEU A 438 -6.82 18.39 -20.51
CA LEU A 438 -6.44 16.97 -20.58
C LEU A 438 -4.97 16.74 -20.96
N TYR A 439 -4.23 17.81 -21.24
CA TYR A 439 -2.81 17.76 -21.58
C TYR A 439 -1.99 18.64 -20.67
N THR A 440 -0.88 18.07 -20.19
CA THR A 440 0.14 18.80 -19.45
C THR A 440 1.40 18.88 -20.29
N GLU A 441 1.95 20.08 -20.46
CA GLU A 441 3.26 20.27 -21.08
C GLU A 441 4.34 19.72 -20.14
N THR A 442 5.11 18.75 -20.61
CA THR A 442 6.16 18.10 -19.81
C THR A 442 7.55 18.65 -20.08
N GLY A 443 7.72 19.40 -21.17
CA GLY A 443 8.99 19.93 -21.62
C GLY A 443 8.98 20.25 -23.10
N SER A 444 10.17 20.32 -23.69
CA SER A 444 10.36 20.58 -25.11
C SER A 444 11.55 19.80 -25.67
N THR A 445 11.46 19.39 -26.94
CA THR A 445 12.57 18.77 -27.69
C THR A 445 12.93 19.63 -28.90
N ARG A 446 14.18 19.56 -29.35
CA ARG A 446 14.63 20.26 -30.56
C ARG A 446 14.71 19.28 -31.73
N LYS A 447 14.10 19.65 -32.85
CA LYS A 447 14.01 18.83 -34.07
C LYS A 447 14.16 19.70 -35.31
N GLY A 448 15.14 19.41 -36.16
CA GLY A 448 15.44 20.23 -37.34
C GLY A 448 15.75 21.70 -36.98
N GLY A 449 16.30 21.96 -35.80
CA GLY A 449 16.51 23.32 -35.27
C GLY A 449 15.26 24.01 -34.70
N VAL A 450 14.07 23.41 -34.84
CA VAL A 450 12.80 23.91 -34.28
C VAL A 450 12.56 23.31 -32.90
N VAL A 451 12.10 24.12 -31.94
CA VAL A 451 11.71 23.63 -30.61
C VAL A 451 10.24 23.20 -30.65
N LEU A 452 9.97 21.96 -30.26
CA LEU A 452 8.64 21.37 -30.15
C LEU A 452 8.32 21.09 -28.69
N LYS A 453 7.08 21.36 -28.28
CA LYS A 453 6.59 20.99 -26.96
C LYS A 453 6.36 19.49 -26.85
N THR A 454 6.52 18.94 -25.67
CA THR A 454 6.14 17.55 -25.35
C THR A 454 4.96 17.58 -24.40
N PHE A 455 3.98 16.71 -24.65
CA PHE A 455 2.76 16.66 -23.86
C PHE A 455 2.55 15.28 -23.22
N ARG A 456 1.93 15.28 -22.04
CA ARG A 456 1.37 14.10 -21.39
C ARG A 456 -0.14 14.20 -21.40
N CYS A 457 -0.79 13.15 -21.91
CA CYS A 457 -2.25 13.03 -21.92
C CYS A 457 -2.73 12.44 -20.59
N ALA A 458 -3.68 13.12 -19.94
CA ALA A 458 -4.29 12.68 -18.69
C ALA A 458 -5.47 11.71 -18.89
N ARG A 459 -5.95 11.52 -20.13
CA ARG A 459 -7.09 10.63 -20.42
C ARG A 459 -6.82 9.17 -20.05
N GLY A 460 -7.89 8.46 -19.72
CA GLY A 460 -7.91 7.00 -19.61
C GLY A 460 -7.14 6.42 -18.42
N SER A 461 -7.21 5.10 -18.28
CA SER A 461 -6.71 4.29 -17.16
C SER A 461 -5.38 3.59 -17.44
N THR A 462 -4.78 3.73 -18.63
CA THR A 462 -3.57 3.00 -19.07
C THR A 462 -2.36 3.08 -18.11
N SER A 463 -2.21 4.19 -17.37
CA SER A 463 -1.16 4.31 -16.35
C SER A 463 -1.35 3.34 -15.19
N LEU A 464 -2.59 3.04 -14.82
CA LEU A 464 -2.92 2.06 -13.79
C LEU A 464 -2.73 0.63 -14.29
N GLU A 465 -3.06 0.34 -15.56
CA GLU A 465 -2.77 -0.97 -16.16
C GLU A 465 -1.27 -1.28 -16.13
N SER A 466 -0.44 -0.28 -16.45
CA SER A 466 1.02 -0.38 -16.39
C SER A 466 1.50 -0.61 -14.95
N PHE A 467 0.90 0.08 -13.99
CA PHE A 467 1.16 -0.12 -12.56
C PHE A 467 0.78 -1.53 -12.10
N HIS A 468 -0.37 -2.07 -12.52
CA HIS A 468 -0.76 -3.45 -12.21
C HIS A 468 0.18 -4.48 -12.83
N CYS A 469 0.63 -4.25 -14.06
CA CYS A 469 1.67 -5.06 -14.69
C CYS A 469 2.97 -5.04 -13.88
N HIS A 470 3.39 -3.86 -13.40
CA HIS A 470 4.56 -3.73 -12.54
C HIS A 470 4.38 -4.48 -11.22
N LEU A 471 3.26 -4.28 -10.51
CA LEU A 471 2.94 -5.02 -9.28
C LEU A 471 2.96 -6.53 -9.51
N ASN A 472 2.38 -6.98 -10.62
CA ASN A 472 2.39 -8.40 -10.96
C ASN A 472 3.81 -8.93 -11.24
N ARG A 473 4.76 -8.12 -11.69
CA ARG A 473 6.17 -8.57 -11.83
C ARG A 473 6.93 -8.47 -10.51
N PHE A 474 6.67 -7.42 -9.74
CA PHE A 474 7.37 -7.10 -8.50
C PHE A 474 7.00 -8.03 -7.34
N ILE A 475 5.72 -8.39 -7.20
CA ILE A 475 5.25 -9.28 -6.15
C ILE A 475 5.62 -10.73 -6.52
N PRO A 476 6.56 -11.38 -5.82
CA PRO A 476 6.88 -12.78 -6.07
C PRO A 476 5.65 -13.62 -5.71
N GLY A 477 5.37 -14.67 -6.51
CA GLY A 477 4.44 -15.70 -6.06
C GLY A 477 5.06 -16.38 -4.85
N LEU A 478 4.45 -16.26 -3.68
CA LEU A 478 4.83 -17.04 -2.51
C LEU A 478 4.39 -18.48 -2.79
N CYS A 479 5.35 -19.33 -3.17
CA CYS A 479 5.18 -20.78 -3.31
C CYS A 479 4.65 -21.41 -2.02
#